data_AF-A0A7L3FI10-F1
#
_entry.id   AF-A0A7L3FI10-F1
#
_cell.length_a   1.000
_cell.length_b   1.000
_cell.length_c   1.000
_cell.angle_alpha   90.00
_cell.angle_beta   90.00
_cell.angle_gamma   90.00
#
_symmetry.space_group_name_H-M   'P 1'
#
loop_
_entity.id
_entity.type
_entity.pdbx_description
1 polymer ?
#
loop_
_entity_poly.entity_id
_entity_poly.type
_entity_poly.pdbx_seq_one_letter_code
_entity_poly.pdbx_strand_id
1 'polypeptide(L)'
;QLSAFSKLVEEFSGVADFLLVYIDEAHPSDGWAAPGISPSSFEVKKHRNQEDRCAAAHQLLERFSLPPQCQVVADCMDNNANVAYGVSFERVCIVQRQKIAYLGGKGPFFYNLQEVRLWLEQ
;
A
#
# COMPACT_ATOMS: atom_id res chain seq x y z
N GLN A 1 -1.07 -9.72 -2.52
CA GLN A 1 -1.95 -8.87 -1.67
C GLN A 1 -2.81 -7.91 -2.49
N LEU A 2 -2.26 -7.21 -3.48
CA LEU A 2 -3.02 -6.25 -4.31
C LEU A 2 -4.27 -6.85 -4.98
N SER A 3 -4.19 -8.05 -5.58
CA SER A 3 -5.39 -8.67 -6.18
C SER A 3 -6.53 -8.92 -5.17
N ALA A 4 -6.21 -9.27 -3.92
CA ALA A 4 -7.22 -9.43 -2.88
C ALA A 4 -7.79 -8.08 -2.42
N PHE A 5 -6.94 -7.06 -2.36
CA PHE A 5 -7.38 -5.68 -2.11
C PHE A 5 -8.28 -5.16 -3.24
N SER A 6 -7.95 -5.40 -4.52
CA SER A 6 -8.78 -5.01 -5.66
C SER A 6 -10.20 -5.58 -5.57
N LYS A 7 -10.34 -6.86 -5.22
CA LYS A 7 -11.66 -7.48 -5.01
C LYS A 7 -12.45 -6.79 -3.90
N LEU A 8 -11.76 -6.41 -2.82
CA LEU A 8 -12.38 -5.72 -1.69
C LEU A 8 -12.84 -4.30 -2.10
N VAL A 9 -12.06 -3.59 -2.94
CA VAL A 9 -12.48 -2.31 -3.53
C VAL A 9 -13.74 -2.49 -4.37
N GLU A 10 -13.76 -3.46 -5.29
CA GLU A 10 -14.90 -3.71 -6.19
C GLU A 10 -16.19 -4.03 -5.41
N GLU A 11 -16.07 -4.79 -4.32
CA GLU A 11 -17.22 -5.23 -3.54
C GLU A 11 -17.76 -4.13 -2.60
N PHE A 12 -16.89 -3.33 -2.01
CA PHE A 12 -17.26 -2.38 -0.96
C PHE A 12 -17.22 -0.92 -1.39
N SER A 13 -16.99 -0.61 -2.67
CA SER A 13 -17.00 0.78 -3.18
C SER A 13 -18.35 1.50 -3.01
N GLY A 14 -19.43 0.77 -2.73
CA GLY A 14 -20.74 1.35 -2.41
C GLY A 14 -20.86 1.89 -0.98
N VAL A 15 -19.95 1.51 -0.08
CA VAL A 15 -20.02 1.85 1.35
C VAL A 15 -18.77 2.52 1.91
N ALA A 16 -17.64 2.43 1.21
CA ALA A 16 -16.37 3.04 1.60
C ALA A 16 -15.58 3.56 0.40
N ASP A 17 -14.79 4.59 0.63
CA ASP A 17 -13.77 5.07 -0.30
C ASP A 17 -12.45 4.31 -0.08
N PHE A 18 -11.69 4.12 -1.15
CA PHE A 18 -10.42 3.38 -1.12
C PHE A 18 -9.25 4.21 -1.61
N LEU A 19 -8.18 4.21 -0.83
CA LEU A 19 -6.92 4.90 -1.12
C LEU A 19 -5.75 3.95 -0.91
N LEU A 20 -4.91 3.79 -1.92
CA LEU A 20 -3.60 3.18 -1.80
C LEU A 20 -2.54 4.28 -1.75
N VAL A 21 -1.76 4.29 -0.67
CA VAL A 21 -0.62 5.20 -0.49
C VAL A 21 0.66 4.43 -0.78
N TYR A 22 1.33 4.79 -1.86
CA TYR A 22 2.61 4.24 -2.27
C TYR A 22 3.73 4.87 -1.44
N ILE A 23 4.47 4.04 -0.70
CA ILE A 23 5.53 4.47 0.22
C ILE A 23 6.92 4.08 -0.30
N ASP A 24 7.96 4.26 0.51
CA ASP A 24 9.31 3.83 0.15
C ASP A 24 9.43 2.32 -0.09
N GLU A 25 10.31 1.95 -1.03
CA GLU A 25 10.63 0.56 -1.34
C GLU A 25 11.18 -0.15 -0.10
N ALA A 26 10.55 -1.26 0.28
CA ALA A 26 11.10 -2.12 1.31
C ALA A 26 12.40 -2.81 0.86
N HIS A 27 12.51 -3.08 -0.45
CA HIS A 27 13.64 -3.76 -1.07
C HIS A 27 14.04 -3.06 -2.38
N PRO A 28 14.69 -1.88 -2.32
CA PRO A 28 15.12 -1.19 -3.52
C PRO A 28 16.17 -2.01 -4.28
N SER A 29 16.10 -2.01 -5.61
CA SER A 29 16.99 -2.82 -6.47
C SER A 29 18.46 -2.38 -6.44
N ASP A 30 18.73 -1.13 -6.05
CA ASP A 30 20.06 -0.58 -5.79
C ASP A 30 20.45 -0.61 -4.29
N GLY A 31 19.68 -1.32 -3.47
CA GLY A 31 19.95 -1.54 -2.05
C GLY A 31 20.75 -2.82 -1.74
N TRP A 32 21.02 -3.03 -0.44
CA TRP A 32 21.59 -4.29 0.04
C TRP A 32 20.53 -5.40 -0.05
N ALA A 33 20.77 -6.42 -0.89
CA ALA A 33 19.96 -7.62 -0.93
C ALA A 33 20.43 -8.61 0.14
N ALA A 34 19.50 -9.14 0.95
CA ALA A 34 19.83 -10.27 1.82
C ALA A 34 20.06 -11.53 0.96
N PRO A 35 21.03 -12.39 1.31
CA PRO A 35 21.25 -13.65 0.60
C PRO A 35 19.97 -14.50 0.59
N GLY A 36 19.52 -14.93 -0.58
CA GLY A 36 18.32 -15.78 -0.74
C GLY A 36 17.04 -15.05 -1.11
N ILE A 37 17.05 -13.72 -1.26
CA ILE A 37 15.94 -12.98 -1.86
C ILE A 37 16.08 -13.05 -3.40
N SER A 38 15.20 -13.79 -4.06
CA SER A 38 15.08 -13.74 -5.52
C SER A 38 14.67 -12.33 -5.96
N PRO A 39 15.16 -11.81 -7.10
CA PRO A 39 14.71 -10.51 -7.60
C PRO A 39 13.17 -10.50 -7.65
N SER A 40 12.57 -9.51 -6.98
CA SER A 40 11.13 -9.32 -7.05
C SER A 40 10.77 -9.04 -8.50
N SER A 41 9.65 -9.58 -8.96
CA SER A 41 9.23 -9.34 -10.35
C SER A 41 9.00 -7.84 -10.66
N PHE A 42 8.89 -7.01 -9.63
CA PHE A 42 8.81 -5.56 -9.64
C PHE A 42 10.09 -5.00 -9.01
N GLU A 43 11.00 -4.48 -9.84
CA GLU A 43 12.31 -3.95 -9.42
C GLU A 43 12.30 -2.42 -9.52
N VAL A 44 12.30 -1.74 -8.38
CA VAL A 44 12.31 -0.28 -8.31
C VAL A 44 13.54 0.17 -7.53
N LYS A 45 14.23 1.19 -8.03
CA LYS A 45 15.37 1.80 -7.33
C LYS A 45 14.88 2.67 -6.19
N LYS A 46 15.72 2.91 -5.20
CA LYS A 46 15.41 3.87 -4.14
C LYS A 46 15.08 5.24 -4.74
N HIS A 47 13.90 5.77 -4.39
CA HIS A 47 13.42 7.08 -4.84
C HIS A 47 14.36 8.19 -4.37
N ARG A 48 14.74 9.11 -5.28
CA ARG A 48 15.58 10.28 -4.94
C ARG A 48 14.79 11.57 -4.86
N ASN A 49 13.62 11.59 -5.48
CA ASN A 49 12.70 12.72 -5.53
C ASN A 49 11.25 12.20 -5.68
N GLN A 50 10.30 13.13 -5.69
CA GLN A 50 8.88 12.78 -5.76
C GLN A 50 8.53 12.17 -7.12
N GLU A 51 9.17 12.63 -8.20
CA GLU A 51 8.95 12.13 -9.56
C GLU A 51 9.29 10.65 -9.67
N ASP A 52 10.42 10.21 -9.09
CA ASP A 52 10.83 8.80 -9.04
C ASP A 52 9.77 7.96 -8.34
N ARG A 53 9.26 8.43 -7.20
CA ARG A 53 8.24 7.72 -6.42
C ARG A 53 6.89 7.67 -7.13
N CYS A 54 6.48 8.77 -7.75
CA CYS A 54 5.27 8.81 -8.57
C CYS A 54 5.38 7.88 -9.79
N ALA A 55 6.55 7.82 -10.43
CA ALA A 55 6.79 6.90 -11.54
C ALA A 55 6.69 5.43 -11.09
N ALA A 56 7.22 5.09 -9.92
CA ALA A 56 7.10 3.75 -9.34
C ALA A 56 5.64 3.40 -8.98
N ALA A 57 4.90 4.33 -8.38
CA ALA A 57 3.48 4.18 -8.11
C ALA A 57 2.66 3.95 -9.41
N HIS A 58 3.01 4.66 -10.49
CA HIS A 58 2.39 4.48 -11.79
C HIS A 58 2.70 3.11 -12.41
N GLN A 59 3.95 2.64 -12.32
CA GLN A 59 4.30 1.28 -12.77
C GLN A 59 3.53 0.20 -11.98
N LEU A 60 3.29 0.40 -10.68
CA LEU A 60 2.45 -0.49 -9.88
C LEU A 60 1.01 -0.50 -10.40
N LEU A 61 0.45 0.66 -10.75
CA LEU A 61 -0.89 0.77 -11.34
C LEU A 61 -1.00 0.01 -12.66
N GLU A 62 -0.08 0.24 -13.60
CA GLU A 62 -0.07 -0.41 -14.92
C GLU A 62 0.03 -1.94 -14.81
N ARG A 63 0.76 -2.42 -13.81
CA ARG A 63 1.02 -3.85 -13.64
C ARG A 63 -0.11 -4.62 -12.96
N PHE A 64 -0.76 -4.01 -11.97
CA PHE A 64 -1.73 -4.70 -11.11
C PHE A 64 -3.18 -4.32 -11.39
N SER A 65 -3.44 -3.36 -12.28
CA SER A 65 -4.78 -2.94 -12.72
C SER A 65 -5.74 -2.76 -11.53
N LEU A 66 -5.51 -1.75 -10.71
CA LEU A 66 -6.41 -1.45 -9.60
C LEU A 66 -7.77 -0.96 -10.13
N PRO A 67 -8.88 -1.25 -9.41
CA PRO A 67 -10.20 -0.77 -9.81
C PRO A 67 -10.23 0.77 -9.83
N PRO A 68 -11.01 1.39 -10.73
CA PRO A 68 -11.08 2.85 -10.87
C PRO A 68 -11.61 3.56 -9.63
N GLN A 69 -12.29 2.84 -8.72
CA GLN A 69 -12.77 3.34 -7.44
C GLN A 69 -11.64 3.49 -6.41
N CYS A 70 -10.46 2.91 -6.67
CA CYS A 70 -9.29 3.07 -5.81
C CYS A 70 -8.41 4.22 -6.30
N GLN A 71 -8.26 5.24 -5.48
CA GLN A 71 -7.25 6.27 -5.74
C GLN A 71 -5.87 5.77 -5.34
N VAL A 72 -4.86 6.15 -6.11
CA VAL A 72 -3.46 5.89 -5.79
C VAL A 72 -2.71 7.19 -5.70
N VAL A 73 -2.02 7.36 -4.58
CA VAL A 73 -1.17 8.52 -4.30
C VAL A 73 0.20 8.03 -3.85
N ALA A 74 1.22 8.86 -4.03
CA ALA A 74 2.53 8.62 -3.46
C ALA A 74 2.69 9.42 -2.16
N ASP A 75 3.28 8.81 -1.14
CA ASP A 75 3.70 9.49 0.08
C ASP A 75 4.73 10.58 -0.26
N CYS A 76 4.80 11.62 0.56
CA CYS A 76 5.79 12.67 0.41
C CYS A 76 7.19 12.13 0.71
N MET A 77 8.23 12.73 0.11
CA MET A 77 9.63 12.28 0.30
C MET A 77 10.13 12.35 1.75
N ASP A 78 9.44 13.06 2.65
CA ASP A 78 9.69 13.06 4.10
C ASP A 78 9.04 11.86 4.83
N ASN A 79 8.38 10.96 4.09
CA ASN A 79 7.71 9.74 4.57
C ASN A 79 6.63 10.03 5.63
N ASN A 80 5.93 11.16 5.53
CA ASN A 80 5.00 11.60 6.56
C ASN A 80 3.84 10.60 6.81
N ALA A 81 3.27 9.98 5.78
CA ALA A 81 2.18 9.03 5.94
C ALA A 81 2.72 7.71 6.51
N ASN A 82 3.87 7.24 6.00
CA ASN A 82 4.55 6.06 6.54
C ASN A 82 4.81 6.19 8.05
N VAL A 83 5.33 7.34 8.48
CA VAL A 83 5.60 7.64 9.90
C VAL A 83 4.31 7.76 10.70
N ALA A 84 3.33 8.54 10.22
CA ALA A 84 2.08 8.80 10.95
C ALA A 84 1.26 7.52 11.18
N TYR A 85 1.26 6.60 10.21
CA TYR A 85 0.55 5.33 10.31
C TYR A 85 1.44 4.19 10.80
N GLY A 86 2.71 4.44 11.12
CA GLY A 86 3.66 3.45 11.64
C GLY A 86 3.82 2.24 10.71
N VAL A 87 3.99 2.48 9.42
CA VAL A 87 4.03 1.45 8.39
C VAL A 87 5.42 0.79 8.36
N SER A 88 5.47 -0.52 8.56
CA SER A 88 6.67 -1.34 8.40
C SER A 88 6.38 -2.30 7.26
N PHE A 89 7.00 -2.10 6.10
CA PHE A 89 6.72 -2.82 4.85
C PHE A 89 5.39 -2.45 4.18
N GLU A 90 4.27 -2.80 4.81
CA GLU A 90 2.93 -2.51 4.34
C GLU A 90 1.97 -2.42 5.53
N ARG A 91 0.82 -1.75 5.33
CA ARG A 91 -0.21 -1.65 6.37
C ARG A 91 -1.55 -1.32 5.75
N VAL A 92 -2.62 -1.78 6.40
CA VAL A 92 -3.99 -1.38 6.08
C VAL A 92 -4.61 -0.66 7.27
N CYS A 93 -5.39 0.37 7.01
CA CYS A 93 -6.06 1.18 8.01
C CYS A 93 -7.46 1.54 7.52
N ILE A 94 -8.41 1.66 8.45
CA ILE A 94 -9.73 2.22 8.20
C ILE A 94 -9.85 3.49 9.03
N VAL A 95 -10.13 4.59 8.33
CA VAL A 95 -10.39 5.89 8.95
C VAL A 95 -11.88 6.20 8.82
N GLN A 96 -12.54 6.42 9.94
CA GLN A 96 -13.96 6.78 9.98
C GLN A 96 -14.13 7.97 10.91
N ARG A 97 -14.84 9.02 10.45
CA ARG A 97 -15.07 10.26 11.24
C ARG A 97 -13.77 10.84 11.81
N GLN A 98 -12.71 10.90 10.98
CA GLN A 98 -11.38 11.42 11.33
C GLN A 98 -10.68 10.67 12.48
N LYS A 99 -11.08 9.42 12.74
CA LYS A 99 -10.44 8.54 13.72
C LYS A 99 -10.07 7.22 13.07
N ILE A 100 -8.99 6.62 13.56
CA ILE A 100 -8.59 5.26 13.20
C ILE A 100 -9.61 4.30 13.82
N ALA A 101 -10.46 3.69 12.99
CA ALA A 101 -11.42 2.68 13.41
C ALA A 101 -10.79 1.27 13.40
N TYR A 102 -9.83 1.06 12.51
CA TYR A 102 -9.03 -0.16 12.44
C TYR A 102 -7.62 0.18 11.97
N LEU A 103 -6.62 -0.47 12.56
CA LEU A 103 -5.22 -0.37 12.16
C LEU A 103 -4.61 -1.76 12.18
N GLY A 104 -4.26 -2.27 11.00
CA GLY A 104 -3.62 -3.57 10.87
C GLY A 104 -2.30 -3.63 11.66
N GLY A 105 -1.87 -4.85 11.98
CA GLY A 105 -0.56 -5.06 12.61
C GLY A 105 0.60 -4.66 11.70
N LYS A 106 1.83 -4.78 12.19
CA LYS A 106 3.03 -4.41 11.42
C LYS A 106 3.30 -5.43 10.30
N GLY A 107 3.51 -4.95 9.08
CA GLY A 107 3.98 -5.80 7.99
C GLY A 107 5.38 -6.37 8.24
N PRO A 108 5.77 -7.42 7.48
CA PRO A 108 4.99 -8.10 6.45
C PRO A 108 4.00 -9.16 6.99
N PHE A 109 3.95 -9.40 8.31
CA PHE A 109 3.25 -10.57 8.86
C PHE A 109 1.76 -10.35 9.16
N PHE A 110 1.33 -9.10 9.36
CA PHE A 110 -0.02 -8.79 9.87
C PHE A 110 -0.88 -7.99 8.89
N TYR A 111 -0.62 -8.10 7.58
CA TYR A 111 -1.51 -7.58 6.56
C TYR A 111 -2.74 -8.48 6.43
N ASN A 112 -3.80 -8.18 7.17
CA ASN A 112 -5.02 -8.98 7.22
C ASN A 112 -6.22 -8.25 6.59
N LEU A 113 -6.56 -8.61 5.35
CA LEU A 113 -7.75 -8.09 4.67
C LEU A 113 -9.06 -8.75 5.11
N GLN A 114 -9.02 -9.90 5.80
CA GLN A 114 -10.23 -10.52 6.32
C GLN A 114 -10.82 -9.70 7.48
N GLU A 115 -9.97 -9.15 8.35
CA GLU A 115 -10.40 -8.22 9.40
C GLU A 115 -11.01 -6.93 8.83
N VAL A 116 -10.42 -6.40 7.75
CA VAL A 116 -10.96 -5.23 7.03
C VAL A 116 -12.33 -5.54 6.45
N ARG A 117 -12.47 -6.69 5.79
CA ARG A 117 -13.75 -7.15 5.24
C ARG A 117 -14.83 -7.26 6.32
N LEU A 118 -14.53 -7.97 7.42
CA LEU A 118 -15.46 -8.12 8.54
C LEU A 118 -15.86 -6.76 9.15
N TRP A 119 -14.99 -5.75 9.10
CA TRP A 119 -15.33 -4.40 9.52
C TRP A 119 -16.25 -3.69 8.52
N LEU A 120 -16.04 -3.86 7.22
CA LEU A 120 -16.84 -3.23 6.15
C LEU A 120 -18.23 -3.86 5.97
N GLU A 121 -18.41 -5.11 6.40
CA GLU A 121 -19.71 -5.82 6.38
C GLU A 121 -20.67 -5.38 7.51
N GLN A 122 -20.19 -4.60 8.49
CA GLN A 122 -20.98 -4.08 9.62
C GLN A 122 -21.69 -2.77 9.27
#